data_AF-X1A787-F1
#
_entry.id   AF-X1A787-F1
#
_cell.length_a   1.000
_cell.length_b   1.000
_cell.length_c   1.000
_cell.angle_alpha   90.00
_cell.angle_beta   90.00
_cell.angle_gamma   90.00
#
_symmetry.space_group_name_H-M   'P 1'
#
loop_
_entity.id
_entity.type
_entity.pdbx_description
1 polymer ?
#
loop_
_entity_poly.entity_id
_entity_poly.type
_entity_poly.pdbx_seq_one_letter_code
_entity_poly.pdbx_strand_id
1 'polypeptide(L)'
;MIKKLFPPKESVFTIDTDGDGMVDSIQIKVINLLLPFVVPKNLEIGNFNLKSFDLDNFDFSEHANLFIDDTQINISKESFNFETIKDRFLIFHKGVEFKLVDILEGKFSGRTIAYGDTISILIKLDTESLNILTEGIHSFKVESDLVSNLIINFELDETNMNLKFDPENT
;
A
#
# COMPACT_ATOMS: atom_id res chain seq x y z
N MET A 1 -11.49 16.31 1.13
CA MET A 1 -10.27 16.66 1.90
C MET A 1 -10.03 15.54 2.93
N ILE A 2 -9.29 14.49 2.54
CA ILE A 2 -8.95 13.39 3.45
C ILE A 2 -7.90 13.94 4.43
N LYS A 3 -8.31 14.19 5.67
CA LYS A 3 -7.41 14.66 6.73
C LYS A 3 -6.68 13.44 7.28
N LYS A 4 -5.51 13.18 6.67
CA LYS A 4 -4.35 12.40 7.13
C LYS A 4 -4.66 11.10 7.90
N LEU A 5 -4.56 9.98 7.19
CA LEU A 5 -4.18 8.70 7.77
C LEU A 5 -2.72 8.83 8.25
N PHE A 6 -2.46 8.58 9.53
CA PHE A 6 -1.10 8.64 10.09
C PHE A 6 -0.64 7.21 10.39
N PRO A 7 0.27 6.63 9.60
CA PRO A 7 1.03 5.49 10.09
C PRO A 7 1.87 5.97 11.29
N PRO A 8 1.68 5.44 12.53
CA PRO A 8 2.66 5.66 13.60
C PRO A 8 4.02 5.10 13.18
N LYS A 9 5.11 5.54 13.83
CA LYS A 9 6.48 5.10 13.48
C LYS A 9 6.65 3.57 13.41
N GLU A 10 5.89 2.85 14.22
CA GLU A 10 5.86 1.38 14.35
C GLU A 10 4.68 0.74 13.59
N SER A 11 4.35 1.24 12.41
CA SER A 11 3.26 0.68 11.61
C SER A 11 3.70 0.09 10.27
N VAL A 12 5.00 0.07 10.03
CA VAL A 12 5.60 -0.57 8.88
C VAL A 12 6.31 -1.83 9.34
N PHE A 13 6.03 -2.93 8.66
CA PHE A 13 6.55 -4.25 8.99
C PHE A 13 7.11 -4.89 7.72
N THR A 14 8.18 -5.67 7.84
CA THR A 14 8.57 -6.59 6.77
C THR A 14 7.97 -7.95 7.06
N ILE A 15 7.28 -8.50 6.06
CA ILE A 15 6.47 -9.71 6.24
C ILE A 15 6.73 -10.77 5.19
N ASP A 16 6.58 -12.01 5.62
CA ASP A 16 6.45 -13.21 4.80
C ASP A 16 4.95 -13.50 4.59
N THR A 17 4.48 -13.37 3.34
CA THR A 17 3.07 -13.61 2.99
C THR A 17 2.71 -15.05 2.68
N ASP A 18 3.66 -15.92 2.33
CA ASP A 18 3.38 -17.31 1.91
C ASP A 18 3.79 -18.36 2.96
N GLY A 19 4.55 -17.95 3.97
CA GLY A 19 4.99 -18.77 5.08
C GLY A 19 6.23 -19.62 4.79
N ASP A 20 7.00 -19.30 3.75
CA ASP A 20 8.22 -20.01 3.38
C ASP A 20 9.45 -19.62 4.23
N GLY A 21 9.31 -18.60 5.09
CA GLY A 21 10.36 -18.06 5.95
C GLY A 21 11.17 -16.93 5.32
N MET A 22 10.81 -16.48 4.12
CA MET A 22 11.43 -15.35 3.42
C MET A 22 10.46 -14.17 3.36
N VAL A 23 10.99 -12.98 3.67
CA VAL A 23 10.23 -11.75 3.49
C VAL A 23 10.01 -11.51 2.01
N ASP A 24 8.78 -11.18 1.63
CA ASP A 24 8.41 -10.84 0.25
C ASP A 24 7.67 -9.49 0.15
N SER A 25 7.30 -8.89 1.28
CA SER A 25 6.46 -7.68 1.28
C SER A 25 6.77 -6.72 2.43
N ILE A 26 6.42 -5.44 2.22
CA ILE A 26 6.20 -4.49 3.31
C ILE A 26 4.71 -4.46 3.64
N GLN A 27 4.36 -4.50 4.91
CA GLN A 27 3.02 -4.18 5.42
C GLN A 27 3.03 -2.78 6.03
N ILE A 28 2.07 -1.95 5.63
CA ILE A 28 1.76 -0.68 6.27
C ILE A 28 0.40 -0.82 6.96
N LYS A 29 0.39 -0.77 8.29
CA LYS A 29 -0.84 -0.75 9.09
C LYS A 29 -1.32 0.67 9.29
N VAL A 30 -2.57 0.92 8.94
CA VAL A 30 -3.19 2.22 9.11
C VAL A 30 -4.40 2.08 10.02
N ILE A 31 -4.45 2.87 11.08
CA ILE A 31 -5.57 2.85 12.03
C ILE A 31 -6.51 4.00 11.72
N ASN A 32 -7.81 3.72 11.60
CA ASN A 32 -8.81 4.77 11.53
C ASN A 32 -9.00 5.44 12.90
N LEU A 33 -8.37 6.59 13.09
CA LEU A 33 -8.53 7.43 14.27
C LEU A 33 -9.68 8.45 14.13
N LEU A 34 -10.38 8.43 13.00
CA LEU A 34 -11.51 9.31 12.72
C LEU A 34 -12.83 8.61 13.02
N LEU A 35 -13.92 9.39 13.00
CA LEU A 35 -15.27 8.84 13.05
C LEU A 35 -15.47 7.74 12.00
N PRO A 36 -16.32 6.73 12.27
CA PRO A 36 -16.65 5.71 11.30
C PRO A 36 -17.09 6.32 9.98
N PHE A 37 -16.56 5.81 8.87
CA PHE A 37 -16.93 6.29 7.54
C PHE A 37 -17.22 5.12 6.60
N VAL A 38 -18.08 5.38 5.63
CA VAL A 38 -18.38 4.43 4.56
C VAL A 38 -17.50 4.77 3.37
N VAL A 39 -16.79 3.79 2.83
CA VAL A 39 -16.03 3.93 1.60
C VAL A 39 -17.00 4.34 0.49
N PRO A 40 -16.81 5.49 -0.16
CA PRO A 40 -17.76 5.99 -1.14
C PRO A 40 -17.81 5.05 -2.36
N LYS A 41 -18.98 5.00 -3.02
CA LYS A 41 -19.18 4.20 -4.26
C LYS A 41 -18.32 4.66 -5.43
N ASN A 42 -17.88 5.90 -5.41
CA ASN A 42 -16.90 6.43 -6.35
C ASN A 42 -15.74 6.97 -5.51
N LEU A 43 -14.56 6.38 -5.65
CA LEU A 43 -13.33 7.00 -5.16
C LEU A 43 -12.90 8.04 -6.21
N GLU A 44 -12.65 9.27 -5.80
CA GLU A 44 -11.93 10.25 -6.62
C GLU A 44 -10.50 10.30 -6.09
N ILE A 45 -9.53 9.85 -6.90
CA ILE A 45 -8.10 9.89 -6.56
C ILE A 45 -7.50 11.05 -7.33
N GLY A 46 -7.41 12.24 -6.73
CA GLY A 46 -6.94 13.44 -7.44
C GLY A 46 -7.81 13.76 -8.66
N ASN A 47 -7.19 13.96 -9.83
CA ASN A 47 -7.89 14.21 -11.10
C ASN A 47 -8.37 12.92 -11.81
N PHE A 48 -8.19 11.74 -11.20
CA PHE A 48 -8.62 10.48 -11.81
C PHE A 48 -10.12 10.25 -11.62
N ASN A 49 -10.83 10.18 -12.75
CA ASN A 49 -12.21 9.71 -12.79
C ASN A 49 -12.24 8.19 -13.01
N LEU A 50 -12.54 7.44 -11.95
CA LEU A 50 -12.61 5.97 -12.01
C LEU A 50 -13.67 5.43 -13.00
N LYS A 51 -14.66 6.23 -13.42
CA LYS A 51 -15.69 5.77 -14.36
C LYS A 51 -15.21 5.64 -15.81
N SER A 52 -14.08 6.26 -16.14
CA SER A 52 -13.49 6.27 -17.48
C SER A 52 -12.01 5.96 -17.45
N PHE A 53 -11.56 5.26 -16.40
CA PHE A 53 -10.16 4.90 -16.24
C PHE A 53 -9.85 3.75 -17.18
N ASP A 54 -9.04 4.02 -18.19
CA ASP A 54 -8.56 3.02 -19.13
C ASP A 54 -7.42 2.23 -18.49
N LEU A 55 -7.77 1.13 -17.83
CA LEU A 55 -6.86 0.25 -17.12
C LEU A 55 -5.78 -0.32 -18.04
N ASP A 56 -6.13 -0.57 -19.31
CA ASP A 56 -5.24 -1.20 -20.28
C ASP A 56 -4.14 -0.24 -20.76
N ASN A 57 -4.37 1.07 -20.66
CA ASN A 57 -3.44 2.11 -21.08
C ASN A 57 -2.82 2.92 -19.92
N PHE A 58 -3.21 2.62 -18.67
CA PHE A 58 -2.67 3.32 -17.51
C PHE A 58 -1.25 2.86 -17.17
N ASP A 59 -0.30 3.79 -17.18
CA ASP A 59 1.07 3.56 -16.74
C ASP A 59 1.33 4.30 -15.42
N PHE A 60 1.44 3.55 -14.33
CA PHE A 60 1.70 4.14 -13.01
C PHE A 60 3.05 4.89 -12.98
N SER A 61 4.05 4.45 -13.74
CA SER A 61 5.37 5.11 -13.79
C SER A 61 5.37 6.44 -14.51
N GLU A 62 4.39 6.69 -15.39
CA GLU A 62 4.19 8.00 -16.02
C GLU A 62 3.56 9.02 -15.06
N HIS A 63 3.09 8.57 -13.88
CA HIS A 63 2.23 9.36 -13.00
C HIS A 63 2.71 9.43 -11.55
N ALA A 64 3.52 8.47 -11.11
CA ALA A 64 4.11 8.46 -9.78
C ALA A 64 5.47 7.77 -9.78
N ASN A 65 6.36 8.24 -8.91
CA ASN A 65 7.64 7.62 -8.60
C ASN A 65 7.60 7.09 -7.16
N LEU A 66 8.08 5.86 -6.96
CA LEU A 66 8.20 5.24 -5.65
C LEU A 66 9.66 5.19 -5.22
N PHE A 67 9.93 5.51 -3.96
CA PHE A 67 11.28 5.46 -3.40
C PHE A 67 11.28 4.78 -2.03
N ILE A 68 12.34 4.02 -1.75
CA ILE A 68 12.77 3.56 -0.42
C ILE A 68 14.16 4.12 -0.19
N ASP A 69 14.35 4.91 0.87
CA ASP A 69 15.64 5.54 1.21
C ASP A 69 16.33 6.21 0.03
N ASP A 70 15.57 7.03 -0.68
CA ASP A 70 15.97 7.74 -1.91
C ASP A 70 16.35 6.84 -3.10
N THR A 71 16.28 5.51 -2.93
CA THR A 71 16.40 4.54 -4.03
C THR A 71 15.05 4.41 -4.72
N GLN A 72 15.00 4.80 -5.99
CA GLN A 72 13.80 4.66 -6.80
C GLN A 72 13.51 3.18 -7.04
N ILE A 73 12.32 2.73 -6.66
CA ILE A 73 11.83 1.41 -7.03
C ILE A 73 11.47 1.49 -8.51
N ASN A 74 12.10 0.64 -9.33
CA ASN A 74 11.85 0.65 -10.78
C ASN A 74 10.44 0.14 -11.06
N ILE A 75 9.60 1.05 -11.56
CA ILE A 75 8.18 0.82 -11.85
C ILE A 75 7.84 0.93 -13.34
N SER A 76 8.84 0.89 -14.23
CA SER A 76 8.65 1.03 -15.68
C SER A 76 7.79 -0.07 -16.31
N LYS A 77 7.01 0.25 -17.35
CA LYS A 77 6.09 -0.63 -18.11
C LYS A 77 6.62 -2.03 -18.47
N GLU A 78 7.93 -2.18 -18.71
CA GLU A 78 8.57 -3.47 -19.03
C GLU A 78 8.73 -4.39 -17.79
N SER A 79 8.74 -3.79 -16.59
CA SER A 79 8.82 -4.45 -15.28
C SER A 79 7.51 -4.39 -14.47
N PHE A 80 6.60 -3.48 -14.85
CA PHE A 80 5.40 -3.07 -14.13
C PHE A 80 4.22 -2.93 -15.12
N ASN A 81 3.84 -4.04 -15.75
CA ASN A 81 2.55 -4.13 -16.42
C ASN A 81 1.44 -4.00 -15.36
N PHE A 82 0.28 -3.43 -15.69
CA PHE A 82 -0.91 -3.41 -14.82
C PHE A 82 -1.26 -4.81 -14.28
N GLU A 83 -1.05 -5.83 -15.13
CA GLU A 83 -1.14 -7.25 -14.76
C GLU A 83 -0.20 -7.66 -13.62
N THR A 84 0.94 -6.98 -13.45
CA THR A 84 1.90 -7.21 -12.37
C THR A 84 1.59 -6.35 -11.14
N ILE A 85 1.09 -5.13 -11.31
CA ILE A 85 0.76 -4.20 -10.21
C ILE A 85 -0.45 -4.69 -9.40
N LYS A 86 -1.46 -5.25 -10.08
CA LYS A 86 -2.71 -5.70 -9.42
C LYS A 86 -2.48 -6.71 -8.29
N ASP A 87 -1.39 -7.47 -8.38
CA ASP A 87 -1.02 -8.50 -7.41
C ASP A 87 0.09 -8.04 -6.45
N ARG A 88 0.69 -6.86 -6.66
CA ARG A 88 1.70 -6.28 -5.76
C ARG A 88 1.10 -5.45 -4.63
N PHE A 89 -0.05 -4.83 -4.87
CA PHE A 89 -0.77 -4.05 -3.85
C PHE A 89 -2.00 -4.82 -3.37
N LEU A 90 -1.94 -5.26 -2.11
CA LEU A 90 -3.04 -5.96 -1.46
C LEU A 90 -3.52 -5.11 -0.27
N ILE A 91 -4.83 -4.94 -0.15
CA ILE A 91 -5.45 -4.26 0.98
C ILE A 91 -6.25 -5.28 1.78
N PHE A 92 -6.03 -5.33 3.08
CA PHE A 92 -6.78 -6.16 4.00
C PHE A 92 -7.54 -5.29 4.99
N HIS A 93 -8.81 -5.63 5.20
CA HIS A 93 -9.66 -5.04 6.24
C HIS A 93 -10.51 -6.14 6.87
N LYS A 94 -10.27 -6.42 8.16
CA LYS A 94 -10.98 -7.47 8.92
C LYS A 94 -10.87 -8.85 8.26
N GLY A 95 -9.66 -9.25 7.89
CA GLY A 95 -9.40 -10.56 7.26
C GLY A 95 -9.80 -10.66 5.79
N VAL A 96 -10.45 -9.64 5.22
CA VAL A 96 -10.87 -9.67 3.82
C VAL A 96 -9.83 -8.97 2.94
N GLU A 97 -9.30 -9.73 1.98
CA GLU A 97 -8.38 -9.24 0.94
C GLU A 97 -9.12 -8.47 -0.16
N PHE A 98 -8.51 -7.38 -0.62
CA PHE A 98 -8.89 -6.59 -1.77
C PHE A 98 -7.64 -6.30 -2.60
N LYS A 99 -7.66 -6.75 -3.85
CA LYS A 99 -6.64 -6.37 -4.82
C LYS A 99 -6.91 -4.99 -5.39
N LEU A 100 -5.93 -4.41 -6.06
CA LEU A 100 -6.11 -3.12 -6.74
C LEU A 100 -7.30 -3.17 -7.72
N VAL A 101 -7.47 -4.27 -8.45
CA VAL A 101 -8.63 -4.45 -9.35
C VAL A 101 -9.96 -4.44 -8.61
N ASP A 102 -10.04 -5.03 -7.41
CA ASP A 102 -11.25 -5.02 -6.60
C ASP A 102 -11.62 -3.61 -6.13
N ILE A 103 -10.61 -2.78 -5.86
CA ILE A 103 -10.81 -1.38 -5.49
C ILE A 103 -11.34 -0.60 -6.69
N LEU A 104 -10.75 -0.81 -7.87
CA LEU A 104 -11.11 -0.11 -9.12
C LEU A 104 -12.50 -0.53 -9.63
N GLU A 105 -12.86 -1.80 -9.47
CA GLU A 105 -14.23 -2.32 -9.71
C GLU A 105 -15.24 -1.88 -8.63
N GLY A 106 -14.76 -1.22 -7.56
CA GLY A 106 -15.59 -0.70 -6.50
C GLY A 106 -16.09 -1.77 -5.52
N LYS A 107 -15.47 -2.95 -5.42
CA LYS A 107 -15.82 -3.97 -4.42
C LYS A 107 -15.49 -3.53 -2.98
N PHE A 108 -14.53 -2.61 -2.83
CA PHE A 108 -14.26 -1.96 -1.54
C PHE A 108 -15.32 -0.91 -1.16
N SER A 109 -16.15 -0.48 -2.13
CA SER A 109 -17.21 0.52 -1.93
C SER A 109 -18.29 0.05 -0.95
N GLY A 110 -18.85 0.97 -0.18
CA GLY A 110 -19.95 0.69 0.75
C GLY A 110 -19.51 -0.02 2.03
N ARG A 111 -18.24 -0.44 2.11
CA ARG A 111 -17.65 -0.98 3.33
C ARG A 111 -17.53 0.12 4.37
N THR A 112 -17.88 -0.21 5.61
CA THR A 112 -17.76 0.73 6.73
C THR A 112 -16.44 0.49 7.44
N ILE A 113 -15.60 1.51 7.48
CA ILE A 113 -14.40 1.55 8.30
C ILE A 113 -14.79 2.15 9.64
N ALA A 114 -14.87 1.32 10.68
CA ALA A 114 -15.24 1.76 12.02
C ALA A 114 -14.08 2.52 12.68
N TYR A 115 -14.38 3.23 13.77
CA TYR A 115 -13.35 3.83 14.61
C TYR A 115 -12.51 2.72 15.24
N GLY A 116 -11.19 2.85 15.17
CA GLY A 116 -10.25 1.85 15.68
C GLY A 116 -10.05 0.63 14.76
N ASP A 117 -10.76 0.54 13.63
CA ASP A 117 -10.43 -0.46 12.62
C ASP A 117 -9.01 -0.21 12.10
N THR A 118 -8.26 -1.29 11.91
CA THR A 118 -7.00 -1.28 11.18
C THR A 118 -7.30 -1.55 9.70
N ILE A 119 -6.42 -1.09 8.82
CA ILE A 119 -6.35 -1.49 7.42
C ILE A 119 -4.90 -1.82 7.17
N SER A 120 -4.63 -3.00 6.62
CA SER A 120 -3.28 -3.39 6.22
C SER A 120 -3.10 -3.23 4.72
N ILE A 121 -2.07 -2.51 4.31
CA ILE A 121 -1.67 -2.37 2.92
C ILE A 121 -0.37 -3.16 2.76
N LEU A 122 -0.39 -4.22 1.94
CA LEU A 122 0.79 -4.97 1.58
C LEU A 122 1.31 -4.49 0.24
N ILE A 123 2.63 -4.30 0.18
CA ILE A 123 3.36 -3.95 -1.04
C ILE A 123 4.40 -5.03 -1.25
N LYS A 124 4.20 -5.89 -2.25
CA LYS A 124 5.18 -6.90 -2.65
C LYS A 124 6.37 -6.23 -3.32
N LEU A 125 7.57 -6.54 -2.85
CA LEU A 125 8.82 -5.97 -3.32
C LEU A 125 9.70 -7.04 -3.96
N ASP A 126 10.56 -6.62 -4.89
CA ASP A 126 11.62 -7.51 -5.36
C ASP A 126 12.73 -7.64 -4.32
N THR A 127 13.56 -8.67 -4.48
CA THR A 127 14.66 -8.99 -3.58
C THR A 127 15.65 -7.82 -3.43
N GLU A 128 15.91 -7.07 -4.49
CA GLU A 128 16.83 -5.93 -4.45
C GLU A 128 16.29 -4.82 -3.53
N SER A 129 15.02 -4.47 -3.66
CA SER A 129 14.35 -3.48 -2.83
C SER A 129 14.23 -3.93 -1.37
N LEU A 130 13.98 -5.22 -1.13
CA LEU A 130 13.92 -5.80 0.22
C LEU A 130 15.27 -5.76 0.93
N ASN A 131 16.37 -5.96 0.21
CA ASN A 131 17.72 -5.94 0.79
C ASN A 131 18.11 -4.57 1.35
N ILE A 132 17.42 -3.49 0.96
CA ILE A 132 17.61 -2.13 1.50
C ILE A 132 17.00 -2.01 2.92
N LEU A 133 15.98 -2.82 3.22
CA LEU A 133 15.25 -2.78 4.48
C LEU A 133 15.97 -3.59 5.55
N THR A 134 16.94 -2.95 6.20
CA THR A 134 17.64 -3.50 7.37
C THR A 134 17.08 -2.93 8.67
N GLU A 135 17.62 -3.30 9.82
CA GLU A 135 17.32 -2.59 11.06
C GLU A 135 17.78 -1.12 10.95
N GLY A 136 16.93 -0.18 11.34
CA GLY A 136 17.22 1.25 11.23
C GLY A 136 16.04 2.13 10.82
N ILE A 137 16.33 3.39 10.49
CA ILE A 137 15.33 4.37 10.08
C ILE A 137 15.26 4.40 8.56
N HIS A 138 14.05 4.30 8.04
CA HIS A 138 13.75 4.26 6.62
C HIS A 138 12.69 5.29 6.24
N SER A 139 12.63 5.58 4.94
CA SER A 139 11.59 6.41 4.34
C SER A 139 11.00 5.76 3.10
N PHE A 140 9.68 5.70 3.05
CA PHE A 140 8.92 5.36 1.85
C PHE A 140 8.28 6.62 1.29
N LYS A 141 8.50 6.89 0.01
CA LYS A 141 8.05 8.10 -0.65
C LYS A 141 7.31 7.76 -1.95
N VAL A 142 6.14 8.37 -2.11
CA VAL A 142 5.39 8.43 -3.37
C VAL A 142 5.41 9.87 -3.83
N GLU A 143 6.07 10.13 -4.94
CA GLU A 143 6.02 11.43 -5.61
C GLU A 143 5.10 11.34 -6.81
N SER A 144 4.19 12.30 -6.96
CA SER A 144 3.26 12.34 -8.09
C SER A 144 2.91 13.78 -8.43
N ASP A 145 2.79 14.06 -9.73
CA ASP A 145 2.27 15.35 -10.20
C ASP A 145 0.73 15.42 -10.14
N LEU A 146 0.05 14.29 -9.87
CA LEU A 146 -1.41 14.17 -9.92
C LEU A 146 -2.07 14.09 -8.54
N VAL A 147 -1.33 13.61 -7.54
CA VAL A 147 -1.77 13.52 -6.15
C VAL A 147 -0.75 14.15 -5.21
N SER A 148 -1.16 14.48 -3.99
CA SER A 148 -0.21 14.98 -3.00
C SER A 148 0.87 13.93 -2.70
N ASN A 149 2.14 14.36 -2.73
CA ASN A 149 3.26 13.51 -2.34
C ASN A 149 3.02 12.89 -0.96
N LEU A 150 3.27 11.59 -0.85
CA LEU A 150 3.19 10.84 0.39
C LEU A 150 4.60 10.52 0.86
N ILE A 151 4.91 10.84 2.11
CA ILE A 151 6.17 10.46 2.75
C ILE A 151 5.82 9.77 4.06
N ILE A 152 6.31 8.55 4.24
CA ILE A 152 6.17 7.74 5.44
C ILE A 152 7.58 7.46 5.95
N ASN A 153 7.90 7.99 7.13
CA ASN A 153 9.14 7.64 7.83
C ASN A 153 8.83 6.56 8.85
N PHE A 154 9.63 5.51 8.88
CA PHE A 154 9.42 4.36 9.76
C PHE A 154 10.76 3.83 10.30
N GLU A 155 10.69 3.04 11.35
CA GLU A 155 11.85 2.40 11.97
C GLU A 155 11.62 0.89 11.95
N LEU A 156 12.64 0.15 11.50
CA LEU A 156 12.65 -1.30 11.50
C LEU A 156 13.56 -1.81 12.62
N ASP A 157 13.05 -2.76 13.39
CA ASP A 157 13.73 -3.43 14.49
C ASP A 157 13.28 -4.90 14.62
N GLU A 158 13.80 -5.61 15.62
CA GLU A 158 13.47 -7.02 15.86
C GLU A 158 11.97 -7.29 16.11
N THR A 159 11.19 -6.27 16.46
CA THR A 159 9.76 -6.43 16.78
C THR A 159 8.86 -6.33 15.55
N ASN A 160 9.35 -5.74 14.46
CA ASN A 160 8.55 -5.47 13.26
C ASN A 160 9.20 -5.98 11.95
N MET A 161 10.35 -6.63 12.03
CA MET A 161 11.00 -7.28 10.90
C MET A 161 10.72 -8.79 10.84
N ASN A 162 10.69 -9.33 9.61
CA ASN A 162 10.61 -10.77 9.31
C ASN A 162 9.42 -11.47 9.98
N LEU A 163 8.28 -10.79 10.02
CA LEU A 163 7.07 -11.33 10.65
C LEU A 163 6.28 -12.20 9.67
N LYS A 164 5.61 -13.23 10.18
CA LYS A 164 4.61 -13.94 9.39
C LYS A 164 3.35 -13.09 9.24
N PHE A 165 2.83 -12.96 8.03
CA PHE A 165 1.58 -12.24 7.81
C PHE A 165 0.38 -12.95 8.46
N ASP A 166 -0.45 -12.19 9.16
CA ASP A 166 -1.72 -12.64 9.73
C ASP A 166 -2.86 -11.75 9.21
N PRO A 167 -3.71 -12.25 8.28
CA PRO A 167 -4.81 -11.48 7.74
C PRO A 167 -5.89 -11.17 8.79
N GLU A 168 -6.03 -11.96 9.86
CA GLU A 168 -7.02 -11.70 10.90
C GLU A 168 -6.64 -10.52 11.80
N ASN A 169 -5.36 -10.13 11.80
CA ASN A 169 -4.82 -8.98 12.50
C ASN A 169 -4.75 -7.74 11.58
N THR A 170 -5.82 -7.51 10.81
CA THR A 170 -5.93 -6.42 9.81
C THR A 170 -7.17 -5.58 9.93
#